data_AF-A0A537UQ57-F1
#
_entry.id   AF-A0A537UQ57-F1
#
_cell.length_a   1.000
_cell.length_b   1.000
_cell.length_c   1.000
_cell.angle_alpha   90.00
_cell.angle_beta   90.00
_cell.angle_gamma   90.00
#
_symmetry.space_group_name_H-M   'P 1'
#
loop_
_entity.id
_entity.type
_entity.pdbx_description
1 polymer ?
#
loop_
_entity_poly.entity_id
_entity_poly.type
_entity_poly.pdbx_seq_one_letter_code
_entity_poly.pdbx_strand_id
1 'polypeptide(L)'
;DTMQAVAAEGITYTIDQMDSDIISRLKTPDGSLIQLPYPVVTVDMGQHLARMKMPAEIETLWLDYVLELASEARADPAREATTAVIGIHPFVIGTPDGAAALRRVLSRLKKDDQVWLTDTDAILKAAGLK
;
A
#
# COMPACT_ATOMS: atom_id res chain seq x y z
N ASP A 1 16.21 -11.51 13.57
CA ASP A 1 14.88 -10.91 13.76
C ASP A 1 14.86 -9.61 12.99
N THR A 2 14.16 -9.57 11.85
CA THR A 2 14.18 -8.42 10.92
C THR A 2 13.57 -7.18 11.57
N MET A 3 12.42 -7.33 12.26
CA MET A 3 11.72 -6.20 12.86
C MET A 3 12.51 -5.60 14.02
N GLN A 4 13.14 -6.47 14.83
CA GLN A 4 14.04 -6.01 15.88
C GLN A 4 15.23 -5.22 15.30
N ALA A 5 15.89 -5.73 14.25
CA ALA A 5 17.02 -5.04 13.64
C ALA A 5 16.61 -3.67 13.05
N VAL A 6 15.47 -3.59 12.37
CA VAL A 6 14.93 -2.33 11.83
C VAL A 6 14.70 -1.31 12.96
N ALA A 7 14.08 -1.74 14.06
CA ALA A 7 13.86 -0.86 15.22
C ALA A 7 15.17 -0.40 15.87
N ALA A 8 16.16 -1.30 16.01
CA ALA A 8 17.46 -0.98 16.60
C ALA A 8 18.24 0.09 15.81
N GLU A 9 18.03 0.19 14.49
CA GLU A 9 18.62 1.22 13.62
C GLU A 9 17.87 2.57 13.69
N GLY A 10 16.84 2.68 14.52
CA GLY A 10 16.05 3.91 14.68
C GLY A 10 15.03 4.15 13.57
N ILE A 11 14.74 3.15 12.73
CA ILE A 11 13.66 3.21 11.75
C ILE A 11 12.32 3.13 12.49
N THR A 12 11.33 3.91 12.06
CA THR A 12 10.07 4.10 12.79
C THR A 12 8.87 3.38 12.18
N TYR A 13 9.00 2.82 10.99
CA TYR A 13 7.92 2.11 10.29
C TYR A 13 8.43 0.95 9.45
N THR A 14 7.52 0.06 9.05
CA THR A 14 7.77 -1.11 8.21
C THR A 14 6.60 -1.38 7.28
N ILE A 15 6.88 -2.06 6.17
CA ILE A 15 5.91 -2.59 5.20
C ILE A 15 6.04 -4.12 5.06
N ASP A 16 6.75 -4.78 5.97
CA ASP A 16 7.09 -6.21 5.84
C ASP A 16 5.96 -7.16 6.29
N GLN A 17 4.77 -6.65 6.57
CA GLN A 17 3.62 -7.42 7.04
C GLN A 17 2.39 -7.19 6.15
N MET A 18 1.59 -8.24 6.02
CA MET A 18 0.48 -8.35 5.06
C MET A 18 -0.81 -8.87 5.70
N ASP A 19 -0.92 -8.77 7.03
CA ASP A 19 -1.94 -9.42 7.86
C ASP A 19 -3.17 -8.54 8.15
N SER A 20 -3.15 -7.28 7.71
CA SER A 20 -4.22 -6.32 7.96
C SER A 20 -4.27 -5.26 6.87
N ASP A 21 -5.43 -4.62 6.72
CA ASP A 21 -5.64 -3.44 5.87
C ASP A 21 -5.67 -2.13 6.69
N ILE A 22 -5.42 -2.17 8.00
CA ILE A 22 -5.34 -0.98 8.85
C ILE A 22 -3.94 -0.78 9.41
N ILE A 23 -3.57 0.47 9.69
CA ILE A 23 -2.28 0.78 10.31
C ILE A 23 -2.24 0.20 11.72
N SER A 24 -1.16 -0.51 12.03
CA SER A 24 -0.95 -1.12 13.34
C SER A 24 0.43 -0.75 13.91
N ARG A 25 0.70 -1.21 15.13
CA ARG A 25 1.99 -0.99 15.80
C ARG A 25 2.57 -2.33 16.23
N LEU A 26 3.74 -2.64 15.68
CA LEU A 26 4.56 -3.78 16.08
C LEU A 26 5.43 -3.39 17.25
N LYS A 27 5.47 -4.24 18.29
CA LYS A 27 6.40 -4.11 19.42
C LYS A 27 7.57 -5.06 19.22
N THR A 28 8.78 -4.53 19.31
CA THR A 28 10.03 -5.29 19.30
C THR A 28 10.78 -5.00 20.61
N PRO A 29 11.77 -5.81 20.99
CA PRO A 29 12.63 -5.52 22.14
C PRO A 29 13.33 -4.15 22.06
N ASP A 30 13.69 -3.71 20.85
CA ASP A 30 14.49 -2.50 20.61
C ASP A 30 13.65 -1.27 20.21
N GLY A 31 12.32 -1.39 20.24
CA GLY A 31 11.42 -0.27 19.93
C GLY A 31 10.11 -0.70 19.29
N SER A 32 9.25 0.28 18.99
CA SER A 32 8.00 0.03 18.26
C SER A 32 8.13 0.49 16.82
N LEU A 33 7.58 -0.30 15.89
CA LEU A 33 7.47 0.05 14.48
C LEU A 33 6.01 0.29 14.12
N ILE A 34 5.77 1.29 13.29
CA ILE A 34 4.49 1.50 12.65
C ILE A 34 4.40 0.59 11.44
N GLN A 35 3.35 -0.22 11.39
CA GLN A 35 3.15 -1.15 10.30
C GLN A 35 2.17 -0.53 9.31
N LEU A 36 2.67 -0.30 8.10
CA LEU A 36 1.84 0.10 6.97
C LEU A 36 1.48 -1.15 6.17
N PRO A 37 0.18 -1.46 5.99
CA PRO A 37 -0.27 -2.59 5.18
C PRO A 37 0.31 -2.61 3.77
N TYR A 38 0.96 -3.71 3.41
CA TYR A 38 1.49 -3.93 2.06
C TYR A 38 0.92 -5.21 1.44
N PRO A 39 -0.26 -5.14 0.80
CA PRO A 39 -0.92 -6.34 0.32
C PRO A 39 -0.23 -6.88 -0.94
N VAL A 40 -0.24 -8.21 -1.09
CA VAL A 40 0.29 -8.91 -2.27
C VAL A 40 -0.47 -8.60 -3.57
N VAL A 41 -1.57 -7.86 -3.48
CA VAL A 41 -2.40 -7.47 -4.61
C VAL A 41 -1.81 -6.25 -5.31
N THR A 42 -1.52 -5.17 -4.57
CA THR A 42 -1.03 -3.89 -5.08
C THR A 42 0.50 -3.85 -5.24
N VAL A 43 1.12 -4.97 -5.62
CA VAL A 43 2.55 -5.07 -5.96
C VAL A 43 2.73 -5.66 -7.35
N ASP A 44 3.37 -4.94 -8.26
CA ASP A 44 3.43 -5.28 -9.68
C ASP A 44 4.28 -6.53 -9.95
N MET A 45 5.40 -6.69 -9.25
CA MET A 45 6.33 -7.80 -9.43
C MET A 45 5.64 -9.15 -9.16
N GLY A 46 4.86 -9.26 -8.09
CA GLY A 46 4.12 -10.49 -7.77
C GLY A 46 3.04 -10.79 -8.81
N GLN A 47 2.36 -9.75 -9.31
CA GLN A 47 1.37 -9.91 -10.38
C GLN A 47 2.01 -10.35 -11.70
N HIS A 48 3.16 -9.78 -12.05
CA HIS A 48 3.83 -10.04 -13.31
C HIS A 48 4.58 -11.38 -13.31
N LEU A 49 5.49 -11.60 -12.35
CA LEU A 49 6.36 -12.78 -12.36
C LEU A 49 5.67 -14.06 -11.91
N ALA A 50 4.80 -13.98 -10.90
CA ALA A 50 4.17 -15.18 -10.33
C ALA A 50 2.78 -15.46 -10.91
N ARG A 51 2.07 -14.43 -11.39
CA ARG A 51 0.68 -14.54 -11.86
C ARG A 51 0.53 -14.20 -13.34
N MET A 52 1.63 -13.92 -14.04
CA MET A 52 1.69 -13.67 -15.48
C MET A 52 0.73 -12.57 -15.97
N LYS A 53 0.42 -11.60 -15.10
CA LYS A 53 -0.45 -10.48 -15.46
C LYS A 53 0.27 -9.46 -16.32
N MET A 54 -0.43 -8.99 -17.34
CA MET A 54 -0.03 -7.87 -18.17
C MET A 54 -0.47 -6.54 -17.55
N PRO A 55 0.14 -5.40 -17.91
CA PRO A 55 -0.17 -4.10 -17.31
C PRO A 55 -1.65 -3.72 -17.30
N ALA A 56 -2.42 -4.06 -18.35
CA ALA A 56 -3.85 -3.81 -18.40
C ALA A 56 -4.64 -4.60 -17.34
N GLU A 57 -4.21 -5.83 -17.02
CA GLU A 57 -4.83 -6.63 -15.97
C GLU A 57 -4.45 -6.13 -14.57
N ILE A 58 -3.22 -5.65 -14.40
CA ILE A 58 -2.74 -5.04 -13.16
C ILE A 58 -3.54 -3.75 -12.88
N GLU A 59 -3.80 -2.93 -13.89
CA GLU A 59 -4.63 -1.73 -13.77
C GLU A 59 -6.03 -2.05 -13.23
N THR A 60 -6.75 -2.97 -13.88
CA THR A 60 -8.09 -3.36 -13.45
C THR A 60 -8.06 -3.91 -12.02
N LEU A 61 -7.14 -4.84 -11.74
CA LEU A 61 -7.02 -5.47 -10.42
C LEU A 61 -6.76 -4.45 -9.31
N TRP A 62 -5.87 -3.48 -9.55
CA TRP A 62 -5.53 -2.48 -8.53
C TRP A 62 -6.67 -1.50 -8.30
N LEU A 63 -7.38 -1.11 -9.36
CA LEU A 63 -8.57 -0.28 -9.22
C LEU A 63 -9.66 -1.01 -8.45
N ASP A 64 -9.98 -2.24 -8.82
CA ASP A 64 -11.01 -3.04 -8.14
C ASP A 64 -10.67 -3.21 -6.65
N TYR A 65 -9.42 -3.57 -6.33
CA TYR A 65 -8.98 -3.78 -4.96
C TYR A 65 -9.05 -2.51 -4.10
N VAL A 66 -8.50 -1.38 -4.59
CA VAL A 66 -8.47 -0.15 -3.80
C VAL A 66 -9.87 0.46 -3.66
N LEU A 67 -10.68 0.43 -4.72
CA LEU A 67 -12.03 1.01 -4.69
C LEU A 67 -12.99 0.18 -3.85
N GLU A 68 -12.85 -1.15 -3.84
CA GLU A 68 -13.65 -2.00 -2.95
C GLU A 68 -13.28 -1.73 -1.48
N LEU A 69 -11.99 -1.70 -1.15
CA LEU A 69 -11.54 -1.36 0.21
C LEU A 69 -12.02 0.02 0.67
N ALA A 70 -12.02 1.01 -0.21
CA ALA A 70 -12.53 2.34 0.09
C ALA A 70 -14.04 2.32 0.34
N SER A 71 -14.80 1.59 -0.49
CA SER A 71 -16.25 1.42 -0.35
C SER A 71 -16.61 0.75 0.98
N GLU A 72 -15.95 -0.37 1.31
CA GLU A 72 -16.16 -1.09 2.57
C GLU A 72 -15.85 -0.22 3.79
N ALA A 73 -14.73 0.52 3.77
CA ALA A 73 -14.37 1.41 4.87
C ALA A 73 -15.36 2.57 5.04
N ARG A 74 -15.93 3.08 3.95
CA ARG A 74 -16.95 4.15 3.99
C ARG A 74 -18.31 3.66 4.47
N ALA A 75 -18.65 2.39 4.21
CA ALA A 75 -19.91 1.79 4.62
C ALA A 75 -20.02 1.63 6.15
N ASP A 76 -18.89 1.51 6.85
CA ASP A 76 -18.82 1.47 8.32
C ASP A 76 -17.97 2.62 8.89
N PRO A 77 -18.58 3.77 9.23
CA PRO A 77 -17.86 4.91 9.79
C PRO A 77 -17.22 4.65 11.16
N ALA A 78 -17.56 3.53 11.84
CA ALA A 78 -16.95 3.17 13.12
C ALA A 78 -15.63 2.41 12.94
N ARG A 79 -15.33 1.93 11.73
CA ARG A 79 -14.09 1.22 11.41
C ARG A 79 -12.92 2.19 11.21
N GLU A 80 -11.72 1.73 11.53
CA GLU A 80 -10.48 2.45 11.23
C GLU A 80 -10.28 2.65 9.72
N ALA A 81 -9.56 3.72 9.35
CA ALA A 81 -9.23 3.98 7.96
C ALA A 81 -8.36 2.85 7.38
N THR A 82 -8.83 2.27 6.28
CA THR A 82 -8.08 1.30 5.49
C THR A 82 -6.91 1.99 4.77
N THR A 83 -5.75 1.35 4.76
CA THR A 83 -4.52 1.80 4.08
C THR A 83 -3.98 0.67 3.21
N ALA A 84 -3.47 0.99 2.01
CA ALA A 84 -2.78 0.03 1.16
C ALA A 84 -1.56 0.67 0.49
N VAL A 85 -0.39 0.04 0.62
CA VAL A 85 0.83 0.45 -0.07
C VAL A 85 0.84 -0.10 -1.50
N ILE A 86 1.23 0.73 -2.47
CA ILE A 86 1.41 0.33 -3.87
C ILE A 86 2.91 0.09 -4.14
N GLY A 87 3.28 -1.17 -4.38
CA GLY A 87 4.63 -1.60 -4.71
C GLY A 87 4.86 -1.60 -6.22
N ILE A 88 5.89 -0.87 -6.67
CA ILE A 88 6.24 -0.74 -8.09
C ILE A 88 7.71 -1.06 -8.33
N HIS A 89 7.99 -1.69 -9.48
CA HIS A 89 9.33 -2.07 -9.89
C HIS A 89 9.64 -1.53 -11.30
N PRO A 90 10.81 -0.89 -11.53
CA PRO A 90 11.13 -0.28 -12.81
C PRO A 90 11.06 -1.23 -14.02
N PHE A 91 11.35 -2.51 -13.84
CA PHE A 91 11.34 -3.48 -14.94
C PHE A 91 9.94 -4.02 -15.27
N VAL A 92 8.93 -3.77 -14.42
CA VAL A 92 7.54 -4.18 -14.66
C VAL A 92 6.72 -2.95 -15.05
N ILE A 93 6.45 -2.04 -14.11
CA ILE A 93 5.62 -0.87 -14.40
C ILE A 93 6.37 0.23 -15.16
N GLY A 94 7.70 0.19 -15.22
CA GLY A 94 8.49 1.18 -15.95
C GLY A 94 8.54 0.99 -17.47
N THR A 95 7.98 -0.10 -17.99
CA THR A 95 7.78 -0.27 -19.45
C THR A 95 6.76 0.74 -19.97
N PRO A 96 6.73 1.06 -21.29
CA PRO A 96 5.80 2.06 -21.81
C PRO A 96 4.32 1.77 -21.54
N ASP A 97 3.90 0.51 -21.64
CA ASP A 97 2.54 0.05 -21.34
C ASP A 97 2.26 -0.01 -19.83
N GLY A 98 3.26 -0.42 -19.03
CA GLY A 98 3.24 -0.34 -17.57
C GLY A 98 3.01 1.08 -17.07
N ALA A 99 3.78 2.05 -17.57
CA ALA A 99 3.69 3.44 -17.16
C ALA A 99 2.36 4.06 -17.58
N ALA A 100 1.82 3.65 -18.74
CA ALA A 100 0.49 4.07 -19.17
C ALA A 100 -0.62 3.51 -18.25
N ALA A 101 -0.52 2.26 -17.85
CA ALA A 101 -1.44 1.63 -16.89
C ALA A 101 -1.38 2.32 -15.52
N LEU A 102 -0.19 2.50 -14.95
CA LEU A 102 -0.02 3.19 -13.66
C LEU A 102 -0.57 4.62 -13.69
N ARG A 103 -0.35 5.36 -14.78
CA ARG A 103 -0.92 6.70 -14.94
C ARG A 103 -2.44 6.67 -14.85
N ARG A 104 -3.11 5.68 -15.46
CA ARG A 104 -4.57 5.54 -15.38
C ARG A 104 -5.03 5.19 -13.98
N VAL A 105 -4.35 4.25 -13.30
CA VAL A 105 -4.61 3.92 -11.89
C VAL A 105 -4.53 5.18 -11.02
N LEU A 106 -3.38 5.85 -11.00
CA LEU A 106 -3.17 7.03 -10.15
C LEU A 106 -4.14 8.17 -10.49
N SER A 107 -4.45 8.38 -11.77
CA SER A 107 -5.40 9.40 -12.21
C SER A 107 -6.83 9.09 -11.77
N ARG A 108 -7.24 7.82 -11.78
CA ARG A 108 -8.57 7.39 -11.34
C ARG A 108 -8.69 7.45 -9.82
N LEU A 109 -7.67 7.02 -9.08
CA LEU A 109 -7.65 7.09 -7.62
C LEU A 109 -7.64 8.55 -7.12
N LYS A 110 -6.84 9.42 -7.73
CA LYS A 110 -6.78 10.85 -7.37
C LYS A 110 -8.12 11.59 -7.55
N LYS A 111 -8.98 11.12 -8.45
CA LYS A 111 -10.31 11.71 -8.72
C LYS A 111 -11.40 11.16 -7.80
N ASP A 112 -11.12 10.09 -7.07
CA ASP A 112 -12.07 9.49 -6.14
C ASP A 112 -12.04 10.24 -4.80
N ASP A 113 -13.18 10.70 -4.32
CA ASP A 113 -13.29 11.43 -3.05
C ASP A 113 -13.23 10.51 -1.82
N GLN A 114 -13.35 9.20 -2.02
CA GLN A 114 -13.19 8.22 -0.96
C GLN A 114 -11.72 7.82 -0.75
N VAL A 115 -10.84 8.13 -1.72
CA VAL A 115 -9.43 7.71 -1.71
C VAL A 115 -8.50 8.87 -1.39
N TRP A 116 -7.73 8.74 -0.31
CA TRP A 116 -6.62 9.64 -0.03
C TRP A 116 -5.31 9.08 -0.62
N LEU A 117 -5.04 9.42 -1.88
CA LEU A 117 -3.76 9.08 -2.52
C LEU A 117 -2.66 10.03 -2.01
N THR A 118 -1.70 9.50 -1.26
CA THR A 118 -0.69 10.29 -0.54
C THR A 118 0.65 9.55 -0.43
N ASP A 119 1.65 10.19 0.16
CA ASP A 119 2.94 9.57 0.49
C ASP A 119 3.00 9.04 1.94
N THR A 120 4.06 8.28 2.22
CA THR A 120 4.31 7.66 3.52
C THR A 120 4.45 8.69 4.64
N ASP A 121 5.09 9.83 4.40
CA ASP A 121 5.30 10.85 5.43
C ASP A 121 3.98 11.46 5.91
N ALA A 122 3.09 11.74 4.97
CA ALA A 122 1.75 12.24 5.27
C ALA A 122 0.93 11.20 6.06
N ILE A 123 1.03 9.91 5.72
CA ILE A 123 0.37 8.83 6.48
C ILE A 123 0.90 8.78 7.91
N LEU A 124 2.22 8.78 8.09
CA LEU A 124 2.84 8.73 9.42
C LEU A 124 2.44 9.95 10.26
N LYS A 125 2.38 11.13 9.65
CA LYS A 125 1.89 12.34 10.31
C LYS A 125 0.41 12.22 10.72
N ALA A 126 -0.45 11.75 9.81
CA ALA A 126 -1.87 11.56 10.10
C ALA A 126 -2.13 10.51 11.20
N ALA A 127 -1.28 9.48 11.28
CA ALA A 127 -1.29 8.48 12.34
C ALA A 127 -0.65 8.99 13.65
N GLY A 128 -0.26 10.26 13.75
CA GLY A 128 0.20 10.92 14.97
C GLY A 128 1.66 10.64 15.33
N LEU A 129 2.53 10.40 14.34
CA LEU A 129 3.89 9.90 14.55
C LEU A 129 5.00 10.85 14.08
N LYS A 130 4.64 12.11 13.78
CA LYS A 130 5.53 13.26 13.61
C LYS A 130 4.87 14.52 14.16
#